data_AF-A0A8S3F2P1-F1
#
_entry.id   AF-A0A8S3F2P1-F1
#
_cell.length_a   1.000
_cell.length_b   1.000
_cell.length_c   1.000
_cell.angle_alpha   90.00
_cell.angle_beta   90.00
_cell.angle_gamma   90.00
#
_symmetry.space_group_name_H-M   'P 1'
#
loop_
_entity.id
_entity.type
_entity.pdbx_description
1 polymer ?
#
loop_
_entity_poly.entity_id
_entity_poly.type
_entity_poly.pdbx_seq_one_letter_code
_entity_poly.pdbx_strand_id
1 'polypeptide(L)'
;MSLVLYSSSSDSNDDENDAKHKTKRFKPQLPSANIQLANEFDLSEKDFQTKNERSRLFPHERGNWALSIYAFVECSSHLDTMIDDLIEIFDDKWKRLMELHISLSKTIPIRFHHIESIRKGLQHELSLSMIQFSARIENVTILTNEDESTSFLVFTLDQDRQFAKLIEIIDKILR
;
A
#
# COMPACT_ATOMS: atom_id res chain seq x y z
N MET A 1 17.35 7.99 55.46
CA MET A 1 18.44 8.49 54.61
C MET A 1 17.96 9.74 53.88
N SER A 2 18.75 10.83 53.95
CA SER A 2 18.73 12.10 53.18
C SER A 2 17.38 12.83 53.03
N LEU A 3 16.99 13.73 53.94
CA LEU A 3 17.39 15.14 54.16
C LEU A 3 16.62 16.18 53.31
N VAL A 4 15.61 16.75 53.99
CA VAL A 4 15.25 18.19 54.15
C VAL A 4 14.70 18.99 52.96
N LEU A 5 13.43 19.36 53.12
CA LEU A 5 12.73 20.49 52.50
C LEU A 5 13.25 21.81 53.10
N TYR A 6 13.70 22.75 52.27
CA TYR A 6 13.86 24.15 52.67
C TYR A 6 12.81 24.99 51.95
N SER A 7 11.87 25.52 52.73
CA SER A 7 10.99 26.60 52.33
C SER A 7 11.54 27.91 52.87
N SER A 8 11.61 28.91 52.00
CA SER A 8 11.40 30.35 52.23
C SER A 8 12.16 31.09 53.33
N SER A 9 12.90 32.13 52.93
CA SER A 9 13.16 33.36 53.70
C SER A 9 13.17 34.51 52.70
N SER A 10 12.21 35.45 52.75
CA SER A 10 12.25 36.75 53.47
C SER A 10 13.41 37.62 52.97
N ASP A 11 13.27 38.90 52.59
CA ASP A 11 12.34 39.93 53.06
C ASP A 11 12.52 41.22 52.22
N SER A 12 11.60 42.17 52.42
CA SER A 12 11.77 43.63 52.33
C SER A 12 11.37 44.39 51.05
N ASN A 13 10.46 45.34 51.31
CA ASN A 13 9.80 46.30 50.44
C ASN A 13 10.65 47.56 50.16
N ASP A 14 10.07 48.40 49.29
CA ASP A 14 10.11 49.87 49.23
C ASP A 14 11.03 50.56 48.20
N ASP A 15 10.31 51.13 47.22
CA ASP A 15 10.34 52.50 46.70
C ASP A 15 11.51 53.09 45.87
N GLU A 16 11.06 53.52 44.68
CA GLU A 16 11.39 54.72 43.90
C GLU A 16 12.75 54.93 43.21
N ASN A 17 12.59 55.44 41.99
CA ASN A 17 13.50 56.28 41.18
C ASN A 17 14.49 55.61 40.21
N ASP A 18 13.98 55.54 38.97
CA ASP A 18 14.50 56.29 37.81
C ASP A 18 15.67 55.71 36.98
N ALA A 19 15.56 55.97 35.68
CA ALA A 19 16.55 55.80 34.61
C ALA A 19 16.92 54.37 34.10
N LYS A 20 16.27 54.03 32.98
CA LYS A 20 16.86 53.48 31.73
C LYS A 20 17.85 52.29 31.86
N HIS A 21 17.46 51.11 31.39
CA HIS A 21 18.18 50.35 30.35
C HIS A 21 17.33 49.14 29.88
N LYS A 22 16.76 49.24 28.68
CA LYS A 22 16.08 48.11 28.00
C LYS A 22 17.11 47.07 27.56
N THR A 23 17.27 45.98 28.30
CA THR A 23 18.04 44.82 27.84
C THR A 23 17.15 43.96 26.93
N LYS A 24 17.43 44.03 25.62
CA LYS A 24 16.75 43.24 24.58
C LYS A 24 17.00 41.75 24.84
N ARG A 25 15.94 40.97 25.07
CA ARG A 25 16.03 39.50 25.14
C ARG A 25 16.49 38.96 23.77
N PHE A 26 17.69 38.37 23.72
CA PHE A 26 18.15 37.62 22.56
C PHE A 26 17.28 36.37 22.41
N LYS A 27 16.49 36.30 21.33
CA LYS A 27 15.93 35.03 20.86
C LYS A 27 16.99 34.39 19.98
N PRO A 28 17.42 33.14 20.23
CA PRO A 28 18.31 32.45 19.31
C PRO A 28 17.59 32.32 17.96
N GLN A 29 18.17 32.87 16.90
CA GLN A 29 17.67 32.69 15.55
C GLN A 29 17.99 31.26 15.13
N LEU A 30 16.96 30.49 14.82
CA LEU A 30 17.12 29.22 14.13
C LEU A 30 17.74 29.52 12.76
N PRO A 31 18.75 28.76 12.31
CA PRO A 31 19.24 28.90 10.94
C PRO A 31 18.07 28.67 9.99
N SER A 32 17.97 29.50 8.95
CA SER A 32 17.03 29.29 7.85
C SER A 32 17.42 28.00 7.14
N ALA A 33 16.88 26.88 7.60
CA ALA A 33 16.94 25.62 6.90
C ALA A 33 16.08 25.76 5.66
N ASN A 34 16.67 26.26 4.57
CA ASN A 34 16.14 26.05 3.24
C ASN A 34 16.31 24.55 2.97
N ILE A 35 15.34 23.76 3.43
CA ILE A 35 15.17 22.40 2.94
C ILE A 35 14.61 22.56 1.53
N GLN A 36 15.52 22.63 0.56
CA GLN A 36 15.18 22.55 -0.84
C GLN A 36 14.73 21.10 -1.09
N LEU A 37 13.44 20.82 -0.92
CA LEU A 37 12.84 19.59 -1.42
C LEU A 37 13.01 19.64 -2.94
N ALA A 38 13.92 18.84 -3.49
CA ALA A 38 14.07 18.61 -4.93
C ALA A 38 12.88 17.81 -5.50
N ASN A 39 11.65 18.22 -5.15
CA ASN A 39 10.39 17.68 -5.65
C ASN A 39 9.49 18.83 -6.13
N GLU A 40 10.06 19.85 -6.75
CA GLU A 40 9.36 20.52 -7.84
C GLU A 40 9.42 19.60 -9.06
N PHE A 41 8.67 18.49 -8.99
CA PHE A 41 8.23 17.82 -10.21
C PHE A 41 7.21 18.77 -10.82
N ASP A 42 7.66 19.43 -11.87
CA ASP A 42 6.87 20.25 -12.77
C ASP A 42 5.60 19.47 -13.14
N LEU A 43 4.45 19.90 -12.61
CA LEU A 43 3.12 19.35 -12.90
C LEU A 43 2.65 19.77 -14.30
N SER A 44 3.55 19.75 -15.28
CA SER A 44 3.12 19.55 -16.66
C SER A 44 2.93 18.05 -16.86
N GLU A 45 1.84 17.51 -16.30
CA GLU A 45 1.23 16.27 -16.78
C GLU A 45 0.77 16.52 -18.22
N LYS A 46 1.73 16.56 -19.15
CA LYS A 46 1.46 16.18 -20.52
C LYS A 46 1.34 14.67 -20.47
N ASP A 47 0.10 14.21 -20.52
CA ASP A 47 -0.27 12.83 -20.77
C ASP A 47 0.56 12.32 -21.96
N PHE A 48 1.69 11.69 -21.65
CA PHE A 48 2.37 10.84 -22.59
C PHE A 48 1.55 9.58 -22.68
N GLN A 49 0.40 9.66 -23.38
CA GLN A 49 -0.38 8.52 -23.85
C GLN A 49 0.53 7.66 -24.73
N THR A 50 1.35 6.87 -24.07
CA THR A 50 2.01 5.73 -24.67
C THR A 50 0.94 4.66 -24.80
N LYS A 51 0.89 4.03 -25.98
CA LYS A 51 -0.18 3.17 -26.49
C LYS A 51 -0.49 1.90 -25.66
N ASN A 52 0.07 1.80 -24.47
CA ASN A 52 0.03 0.69 -23.50
C ASN A 52 -0.24 1.17 -22.06
N GLU A 53 -0.74 2.39 -21.87
CA GLU A 53 -1.05 2.87 -20.52
C GLU A 53 -2.27 2.17 -19.96
N ARG A 54 -2.03 1.34 -18.95
CA ARG A 54 -3.07 0.81 -18.07
C ARG A 54 -3.83 1.99 -17.48
N SER A 55 -5.11 2.10 -17.83
CA SER A 55 -6.00 3.10 -17.25
C SER A 55 -6.11 2.85 -15.75
N ARG A 56 -5.97 3.91 -14.95
CA ARG A 56 -6.08 3.81 -13.49
C ARG A 56 -7.56 3.79 -13.11
N LEU A 57 -7.95 2.87 -12.23
CA LEU A 57 -9.31 2.78 -11.70
C LEU A 57 -9.69 3.98 -10.81
N PHE A 58 -8.70 4.72 -10.30
CA PHE A 58 -8.91 5.89 -9.46
C PHE A 58 -7.78 6.92 -9.64
N PRO A 59 -8.07 8.23 -9.49
CA PRO A 59 -7.06 9.28 -9.58
C PRO A 59 -6.03 9.16 -8.44
N HIS A 60 -4.78 9.56 -8.70
CA HIS A 60 -3.76 9.57 -7.66
C HIS A 60 -4.03 10.70 -6.67
N GLU A 61 -4.39 10.35 -5.44
CA GLU A 61 -4.44 11.29 -4.33
C GLU A 61 -3.24 11.05 -3.41
N ARG A 62 -2.58 12.14 -2.96
CA ARG A 62 -1.41 12.04 -2.09
C ARG A 62 -1.77 11.30 -0.81
N GLY A 63 -1.16 10.14 -0.60
CA GLY A 63 -1.41 9.28 0.56
C GLY A 63 -2.41 8.15 0.34
N ASN A 64 -3.05 8.06 -0.83
CA ASN A 64 -3.81 6.89 -1.26
C ASN A 64 -2.94 5.94 -2.09
N TRP A 65 -3.06 4.65 -1.78
CA TRP A 65 -2.33 3.55 -2.38
C TRP A 65 -3.29 2.48 -2.88
N ALA A 66 -2.97 1.85 -4.01
CA ALA A 66 -3.69 0.68 -4.49
C ALA A 66 -3.24 -0.56 -3.69
N LEU A 67 -4.18 -1.19 -2.99
CA LEU A 67 -3.96 -2.51 -2.39
C LEU A 67 -4.68 -3.57 -3.22
N SER A 68 -3.94 -4.61 -3.59
CA SER A 68 -4.48 -5.85 -4.15
C SER A 68 -3.79 -7.03 -3.46
N ILE A 69 -4.57 -8.03 -3.09
CA ILE A 69 -4.09 -9.25 -2.43
C ILE A 69 -4.23 -10.40 -3.41
N TYR A 70 -3.14 -11.13 -3.61
CA TYR A 70 -3.08 -12.27 -4.49
C TYR A 70 -2.13 -13.34 -3.95
N ALA A 71 -2.31 -14.58 -4.39
CA ALA A 71 -1.41 -15.69 -4.11
C ALA A 71 -0.64 -16.05 -5.38
N PHE A 72 0.68 -16.22 -5.26
CA PHE A 72 1.49 -16.76 -6.35
C PHE A 72 1.25 -18.25 -6.51
N VAL A 73 1.25 -18.71 -7.76
CA VAL A 73 1.10 -20.13 -8.09
C VAL A 73 2.43 -20.64 -8.62
N GLU A 74 2.98 -21.66 -7.94
CA GLU A 74 4.11 -22.41 -8.49
C GLU A 74 3.60 -23.25 -9.67
N CYS A 75 4.02 -22.89 -10.87
CA CYS A 75 3.56 -23.53 -12.09
C CYS A 75 4.40 -24.78 -12.35
N SER A 76 3.73 -25.89 -12.68
CA SER A 76 4.42 -27.05 -13.22
C SER A 76 4.90 -26.75 -14.65
N SER A 77 5.99 -27.38 -15.08
CA SER A 77 6.50 -27.25 -16.46
C SER A 77 5.45 -27.59 -17.53
N HIS A 78 4.50 -28.49 -17.22
CA HIS A 78 3.42 -28.87 -18.12
C HIS A 78 2.42 -27.72 -18.33
N LEU A 79 2.18 -26.92 -17.29
CA LEU A 79 1.30 -25.76 -17.35
C LEU A 79 1.94 -24.68 -18.24
N ASP A 80 3.25 -24.47 -18.12
CA ASP A 80 3.99 -23.54 -18.98
C ASP A 80 3.92 -23.93 -20.46
N THR A 81 4.14 -25.21 -20.79
CA THR A 81 3.99 -25.69 -22.18
C THR A 81 2.57 -25.51 -22.68
N MET A 82 1.56 -25.82 -21.86
CA MET A 82 0.16 -25.62 -22.24
C MET A 82 -0.18 -24.14 -22.48
N ILE A 83 0.41 -23.22 -21.72
CA ILE A 83 0.26 -21.77 -21.96
C ILE A 83 0.91 -21.38 -23.29
N ASP A 84 2.10 -21.89 -23.59
CA ASP A 84 2.77 -21.60 -24.86
C ASP A 84 1.95 -22.13 -26.05
N ASP A 85 1.45 -23.37 -25.97
CA ASP A 85 0.58 -23.95 -26.99
C ASP A 85 -0.70 -23.12 -27.19
N LEU A 86 -1.32 -22.64 -26.10
CA LEU A 86 -2.49 -21.77 -26.19
C LEU A 86 -2.14 -20.45 -26.88
N ILE A 87 -1.00 -19.85 -26.55
CA ILE A 87 -0.54 -18.61 -27.19
C ILE A 87 -0.16 -18.83 -28.65
N GLU A 88 0.25 -20.02 -29.07
CA GLU A 88 0.45 -20.32 -30.49
C GLU A 88 -0.88 -20.49 -31.25
N ILE A 89 -1.89 -21.08 -30.58
CA ILE A 89 -3.25 -21.22 -31.16
C ILE A 89 -3.94 -19.85 -31.27
N PHE A 90 -3.74 -19.00 -30.27
CA PHE A 90 -4.29 -17.67 -30.23
C PHE A 90 -3.34 -16.69 -30.94
N ASP A 91 -3.78 -16.08 -32.03
CA ASP A 91 -3.04 -15.06 -32.81
C ASP A 91 -2.27 -14.02 -31.95
N ASP A 92 -1.29 -13.31 -32.55
CA ASP A 92 -0.29 -12.39 -31.96
C ASP A 92 -0.84 -11.29 -31.01
N LYS A 93 -2.16 -11.20 -30.86
CA LYS A 93 -2.88 -10.31 -29.95
C LYS A 93 -2.72 -10.71 -28.49
N TRP A 94 -2.49 -11.99 -28.20
CA TRP A 94 -2.35 -12.48 -26.83
C TRP A 94 -0.90 -12.43 -26.37
N LYS A 95 -0.70 -12.03 -25.11
CA LYS A 95 0.64 -11.92 -24.51
C LYS A 95 0.70 -12.81 -23.28
N ARG A 96 1.80 -13.58 -23.17
CA ARG A 96 2.07 -14.39 -21.99
C ARG A 96 2.26 -13.50 -20.76
N LEU A 97 1.66 -13.90 -19.64
CA LEU A 97 1.95 -13.29 -18.35
C LEU A 97 3.19 -13.94 -17.75
N MET A 98 4.12 -13.14 -17.22
CA MET A 98 5.37 -13.64 -16.64
C MET A 98 5.15 -14.41 -15.33
N GLU A 99 4.20 -13.97 -14.51
CA GLU A 99 3.93 -14.56 -13.19
C GLU A 99 2.43 -14.80 -13.03
N LEU A 100 2.05 -16.08 -12.93
CA LEU A 100 0.67 -16.46 -12.65
C LEU A 100 0.35 -16.25 -11.17
N HIS A 101 -0.83 -15.70 -10.93
CA HIS A 101 -1.33 -15.48 -9.59
C HIS A 101 -2.84 -15.69 -9.53
N ILE A 102 -3.33 -15.99 -8.33
CA ILE A 102 -4.75 -16.05 -8.01
C ILE A 102 -5.09 -14.76 -7.29
N SER A 103 -5.95 -13.94 -7.89
CA SER A 103 -6.46 -12.73 -7.23
C SER A 103 -7.41 -13.13 -6.10
N LEU A 104 -7.13 -12.66 -4.88
CA LEU A 104 -7.92 -12.94 -3.68
C LEU A 104 -8.76 -11.74 -3.23
N SER A 105 -8.41 -10.53 -3.68
CA SER A 105 -9.20 -9.32 -3.46
C SER A 105 -9.29 -8.50 -4.74
N LYS A 106 -10.31 -7.64 -4.82
CA LYS A 106 -10.29 -6.52 -5.76
C LYS A 106 -9.22 -5.51 -5.37
N THR A 107 -8.84 -4.64 -6.31
CA THR A 107 -7.99 -3.49 -6.03
C THR A 107 -8.80 -2.45 -5.26
N ILE A 108 -8.36 -2.12 -4.04
CA ILE A 108 -9.02 -1.11 -3.20
C ILE A 108 -8.05 0.04 -2.87
N PRO A 109 -8.54 1.29 -2.81
CA PRO A 109 -7.74 2.41 -2.35
C PRO A 109 -7.61 2.37 -0.82
N ILE A 110 -6.38 2.43 -0.32
CA ILE A 110 -6.09 2.51 1.11
C ILE A 110 -5.19 3.70 1.43
N ARG A 111 -5.30 4.23 2.65
CA ARG A 111 -4.41 5.30 3.11
C ARG A 111 -3.07 4.71 3.55
N PHE A 112 -1.98 5.45 3.34
CA PHE A 112 -0.62 5.05 3.69
C PHE A 112 -0.50 4.52 5.13
N HIS A 113 -1.14 5.18 6.10
CA HIS A 113 -1.07 4.79 7.51
C HIS A 113 -1.77 3.44 7.82
N HIS A 114 -2.66 2.96 6.94
CA HIS A 114 -3.30 1.66 7.12
C HIS A 114 -2.48 0.48 6.57
N ILE A 115 -1.53 0.72 5.66
CA ILE A 115 -0.75 -0.35 4.99
C ILE A 115 -0.13 -1.30 6.03
N GLU A 116 0.54 -0.75 7.04
CA GLU A 116 1.26 -1.54 8.02
C GLU A 116 0.33 -2.31 8.97
N SER A 117 -0.82 -1.72 9.32
CA SER A 117 -1.83 -2.38 10.14
C SER A 117 -2.46 -3.57 9.41
N ILE A 118 -2.82 -3.38 8.13
CA ILE A 118 -3.37 -4.42 7.27
C ILE A 118 -2.34 -5.54 7.07
N ARG A 119 -1.08 -5.20 6.78
CA ARG A 119 0.01 -6.17 6.61
C ARG A 119 0.19 -7.05 7.86
N LYS A 120 0.23 -6.44 9.05
CA LYS A 120 0.35 -7.19 10.32
C LYS A 120 -0.88 -8.04 10.60
N GLY A 121 -2.08 -7.52 10.35
CA GLY A 121 -3.33 -8.25 10.51
C GLY A 121 -3.37 -9.51 9.63
N LEU A 122 -3.02 -9.36 8.35
CA LEU A 122 -2.92 -10.49 7.40
C LEU A 122 -1.89 -11.51 7.86
N GLN A 123 -0.68 -11.08 8.22
CA GLN A 123 0.36 -11.99 8.70
C GLN A 123 -0.06 -12.76 9.95
N HIS A 124 -0.73 -12.10 10.90
CA HIS A 124 -1.22 -12.73 12.11
C HIS A 124 -2.29 -13.78 11.81
N GLU A 125 -3.39 -13.40 11.14
CA GLU A 125 -4.51 -14.30 10.86
C GLU A 125 -4.09 -15.46 9.93
N LEU A 126 -3.26 -15.21 8.91
CA LEU A 126 -2.74 -16.26 8.04
C LEU A 126 -1.87 -17.25 8.82
N SER A 127 -0.99 -16.77 9.72
CA SER A 127 -0.16 -17.65 10.55
C SER A 127 -0.98 -18.51 11.52
N LEU A 128 -2.10 -18.00 12.02
CA LEU A 128 -3.02 -18.76 12.88
C LEU A 128 -3.84 -19.78 12.09
N SER A 129 -4.23 -19.43 10.87
CA SER A 129 -5.11 -20.25 10.04
C SER A 129 -4.43 -21.50 9.48
N MET A 130 -3.10 -21.46 9.27
CA MET A 130 -2.31 -22.55 8.67
C MET A 130 -2.94 -23.13 7.40
N ILE A 131 -3.62 -22.28 6.62
CA ILE A 131 -4.36 -22.71 5.42
C ILE A 131 -3.36 -23.11 4.34
N GLN A 132 -3.48 -24.35 3.89
CA GLN A 132 -2.86 -24.85 2.67
C GLN A 132 -3.97 -25.39 1.79
N PHE A 133 -3.90 -25.07 0.50
CA PHE A 133 -4.85 -25.54 -0.49
C PHE A 133 -4.10 -26.03 -1.72
N SER A 134 -4.71 -26.99 -2.41
CA SER A 134 -4.26 -27.43 -3.73
C SER A 134 -5.46 -27.30 -4.64
N ALA A 135 -5.29 -26.60 -5.74
CA ALA A 135 -6.35 -26.31 -6.68
C ALA A 135 -6.07 -27.01 -8.00
N ARG A 136 -7.12 -27.56 -8.60
CA ARG A 136 -7.05 -28.14 -9.94
C ARG A 136 -7.65 -27.15 -10.93
N ILE A 137 -6.99 -27.02 -12.08
CA ILE A 137 -7.56 -26.31 -13.22
C ILE A 137 -8.77 -27.10 -13.73
N GLU A 138 -9.93 -26.47 -13.68
CA GLU A 138 -11.21 -27.04 -14.13
C GLU A 138 -11.47 -26.69 -15.60
N ASN A 139 -11.27 -25.42 -15.97
CA ASN A 139 -11.57 -24.93 -17.32
C ASN A 139 -10.69 -23.73 -17.70
N VAL A 140 -10.74 -23.33 -18.97
CA VAL A 140 -10.14 -22.11 -19.50
C VAL A 140 -11.27 -21.19 -19.97
N THR A 141 -11.27 -19.95 -19.50
CA THR A 141 -12.32 -18.97 -19.82
C THR A 141 -11.70 -17.62 -20.17
N ILE A 142 -12.44 -16.80 -20.92
CA ILE A 142 -12.02 -15.43 -21.21
C ILE A 142 -12.78 -14.49 -20.27
N LEU A 143 -12.04 -13.77 -19.43
CA LEU A 143 -12.56 -12.70 -18.60
C LEU A 143 -12.21 -11.36 -19.24
N THR A 144 -13.02 -10.34 -18.99
CA THR A 144 -12.70 -8.96 -19.38
C THR A 144 -12.70 -8.10 -18.13
N ASN A 145 -11.82 -7.11 -18.06
CA ASN A 145 -11.84 -6.14 -16.97
C ASN A 145 -13.14 -5.33 -16.94
N GLU A 146 -13.38 -4.66 -15.81
CA GLU A 146 -14.60 -3.88 -15.56
C GLU A 146 -14.80 -2.73 -16.57
N ASP A 147 -13.73 -2.18 -17.14
CA ASP A 147 -13.74 -1.12 -18.16
C ASP A 147 -13.71 -1.65 -19.61
N GLU A 148 -13.83 -2.97 -19.80
CA GLU A 148 -13.86 -3.66 -21.11
C GLU A 148 -12.66 -3.40 -22.04
N SER A 149 -11.59 -2.82 -21.51
CA SER A 149 -10.40 -2.42 -22.28
C SER A 149 -9.40 -3.55 -22.49
N THR A 150 -9.46 -4.61 -21.67
CA THR A 150 -8.50 -5.72 -21.67
C THR A 150 -9.19 -7.06 -21.37
N SER A 151 -8.97 -8.03 -22.25
CA SER A 151 -9.39 -9.42 -22.05
C SER A 151 -8.24 -10.28 -21.53
N PHE A 152 -8.57 -11.24 -20.67
CA PHE A 152 -7.66 -12.17 -20.01
C PHE A 152 -8.12 -13.60 -20.29
N LEU A 153 -7.20 -14.46 -20.70
CA LEU A 153 -7.42 -15.89 -20.74
C LEU A 153 -7.07 -16.44 -19.36
N VAL A 154 -8.04 -17.00 -18.67
CA VAL A 154 -7.93 -17.36 -17.26
C VAL A 154 -8.28 -18.82 -17.06
N PHE A 155 -7.44 -19.51 -16.28
CA PHE A 155 -7.71 -20.84 -15.78
C PHE A 155 -8.67 -20.74 -14.59
N THR A 156 -9.84 -21.35 -14.70
CA THR A 156 -10.75 -21.49 -13.56
C THR A 156 -10.28 -22.65 -12.70
N LEU A 157 -10.32 -22.45 -11.40
CA LEU A 157 -9.94 -23.45 -10.41
C LEU A 157 -11.19 -24.08 -9.81
N ASP A 158 -11.03 -25.31 -9.32
CA ASP A 158 -12.07 -25.99 -8.56
C ASP A 158 -12.45 -25.22 -7.28
N GLN A 159 -13.71 -25.33 -6.87
CA GLN A 159 -14.22 -24.67 -5.68
C GLN A 159 -13.74 -25.35 -4.40
N ASP A 160 -12.47 -25.14 -4.03
CA ASP A 160 -11.96 -25.57 -2.73
C ASP A 160 -12.53 -24.69 -1.60
N ARG A 161 -13.05 -25.34 -0.56
CA ARG A 161 -13.54 -24.69 0.67
C ARG A 161 -12.45 -23.87 1.36
N GLN A 162 -11.18 -24.21 1.15
CA GLN A 162 -10.06 -23.46 1.71
C GLN A 162 -9.95 -22.05 1.12
N PHE A 163 -10.27 -21.85 -0.17
CA PHE A 163 -10.32 -20.51 -0.76
C PHE A 163 -11.38 -19.63 -0.10
N ALA A 164 -12.57 -20.20 0.15
CA ALA A 164 -13.65 -19.45 0.80
C ALA A 164 -13.24 -18.96 2.20
N LYS A 165 -12.56 -19.81 2.99
CA LYS A 165 -12.01 -19.42 4.30
C LYS A 165 -10.94 -18.34 4.18
N LEU A 166 -10.06 -18.45 3.19
CA LEU A 166 -9.02 -17.46 2.95
C LEU A 166 -9.61 -16.10 2.58
N ILE A 167 -10.62 -16.08 1.71
CA ILE A 167 -11.34 -14.87 1.33
C ILE A 167 -12.06 -14.27 2.55
N GLU A 168 -12.70 -15.09 3.39
CA GLU A 168 -13.37 -14.62 4.61
C GLU A 168 -12.39 -13.95 5.59
N ILE A 169 -11.19 -14.50 5.76
CA ILE A 169 -10.13 -13.90 6.57
C ILE A 169 -9.69 -12.55 5.98
N ILE A 170 -9.49 -12.49 4.67
CA ILE A 170 -9.09 -11.27 3.97
C ILE A 170 -10.19 -10.20 4.13
N ASP A 171 -11.45 -10.56 3.89
CA ASP A 171 -12.59 -9.66 4.02
C ASP A 171 -12.74 -9.11 5.45
N LYS A 172 -12.45 -9.93 6.47
CA LYS A 172 -12.48 -9.50 7.87
C LYS A 172 -11.41 -8.43 8.17
N ILE A 173 -10.27 -8.48 7.50
CA ILE A 173 -9.17 -7.51 7.71
C ILE A 173 -9.36 -6.24 6.90
N LEU A 174 -10.00 -6.35 5.73
CA LEU A 174 -10.24 -5.22 4.83
C LEU A 174 -11.48 -4.39 5.18
N ARG A 175 -12.39 -4.91 6.01
CA ARG A 175 -13.54 -4.17 6.57
C ARG A 175 -13.14 -3.22 7.69
#